data_AF-A0A8T5SVY6-F1
#
_entry.id   AF-A0A8T5SVY6-F1
#
_cell.length_a   1.000
_cell.length_b   1.000
_cell.length_c   1.000
_cell.angle_alpha   90.00
_cell.angle_beta   90.00
_cell.angle_gamma   90.00
#
_symmetry.space_group_name_H-M   'P 1'
#
loop_
_entity.id
_entity.type
_entity.pdbx_description
1 polymer ?
#
loop_
_entity_poly.entity_id
_entity_poly.type
_entity_poly.pdbx_seq_one_letter_code
_entity_poly.pdbx_strand_id
1 'polypeptide(L)'
;MTMNRDEMIQKAVATIEEMTGIKLDEWVRKVQTAKLTKHKEIRDFFKDEHGLSYGYANTMAHMVRDVIEGVKSEDTLIEEQYAGAKTDLLPIYNAVIKAVEKFGKDVEIAPKKTYVSLR
;
A
#
# COMPACT_ATOMS: atom_id res chain seq x y z
N MET A 1 7.57 -16.01 9.45
CA MET A 1 6.50 -15.00 9.35
C MET A 1 7.05 -13.93 8.43
N THR A 2 6.70 -14.00 7.15
CA THR A 2 7.18 -13.03 6.14
C THR A 2 6.25 -11.84 6.24
N MET A 3 6.78 -10.65 6.56
CA MET A 3 5.94 -9.44 6.57
C MET A 3 5.40 -9.22 5.16
N ASN A 4 4.10 -9.04 5.02
CA ASN A 4 3.50 -8.73 3.73
C ASN A 4 3.78 -7.26 3.36
N ARG A 5 3.49 -6.87 2.11
CA ARG A 5 3.77 -5.52 1.60
C ARG A 5 3.09 -4.44 2.45
N ASP A 6 1.86 -4.68 2.89
CA ASP A 6 1.06 -3.71 3.63
C ASP A 6 1.59 -3.50 5.07
N GLU A 7 2.02 -4.57 5.74
CA GLU A 7 2.68 -4.50 7.06
C GLU A 7 4.02 -3.75 6.97
N MET A 8 4.79 -3.95 5.89
CA MET A 8 6.03 -3.22 5.64
C MET A 8 5.78 -1.74 5.42
N ILE A 9 4.71 -1.39 4.69
CA ILE A 9 4.30 0.00 4.45
C ILE A 9 3.87 0.65 5.76
N GLN A 10 2.99 0.03 6.54
CA GLN A 10 2.51 0.56 7.82
C GLN A 10 3.65 0.81 8.80
N LYS A 11 4.60 -0.13 8.89
CA LYS A 11 5.77 0.03 9.75
C LYS A 11 6.67 1.19 9.29
N ALA A 12 6.87 1.33 7.98
CA ALA A 12 7.64 2.45 7.42
C ALA A 12 6.96 3.80 7.69
N VAL A 13 5.64 3.90 7.55
CA VAL A 13 4.87 5.11 7.92
C VAL A 13 5.09 5.42 9.40
N ALA A 14 4.86 4.45 10.29
CA ALA A 14 5.00 4.66 11.73
C ALA A 14 6.39 5.17 12.12
N THR A 15 7.46 4.59 11.56
CA THR A 15 8.84 5.06 11.80
C THR A 15 9.05 6.49 11.30
N ILE A 16 8.51 6.85 10.13
CA ILE A 16 8.69 8.20 9.58
C ILE A 16 7.86 9.22 10.37
N GLU A 17 6.65 8.88 10.80
CA GLU A 17 5.84 9.71 11.68
C GLU A 17 6.53 9.92 13.04
N GLU A 18 7.16 8.89 13.61
CA GLU A 18 7.93 8.98 14.86
C GLU A 18 9.16 9.88 14.70
N MET A 19 9.88 9.77 13.57
CA MET A 19 11.07 10.57 13.28
C MET A 19 10.76 12.03 12.96
N THR A 20 9.66 12.30 12.24
CA THR A 20 9.34 13.65 11.72
C THR A 20 8.28 14.38 12.55
N GLY A 21 7.49 13.65 13.36
CA GLY A 21 6.34 14.19 14.08
C GLY A 21 5.13 14.52 13.20
N ILE A 22 5.22 14.29 11.88
CA ILE A 22 4.19 14.67 10.90
C ILE A 22 3.49 13.41 10.40
N LYS A 23 2.14 13.45 10.40
CA LYS A 23 1.30 12.34 9.96
C LYS A 23 1.27 12.18 8.44
N LEU A 24 1.09 10.96 7.95
CA LEU A 24 0.99 10.69 6.50
C LEU A 24 -0.09 11.54 5.81
N ASP A 25 -1.26 11.71 6.43
CA ASP A 25 -2.34 12.53 5.90
C ASP A 25 -1.94 14.01 5.71
N GLU A 26 -1.11 14.53 6.61
CA GLU A 26 -0.58 15.88 6.49
C GLU A 26 0.43 15.97 5.34
N TRP A 27 1.27 14.94 5.17
CA TRP A 27 2.18 14.84 4.04
C TRP A 27 1.45 14.81 2.70
N VAL A 28 0.37 14.03 2.61
CA VAL A 28 -0.50 13.99 1.43
C VAL A 28 -1.05 15.39 1.11
N ARG A 29 -1.57 16.10 2.11
CA ARG A 29 -2.10 17.47 1.93
C ARG A 29 -1.01 18.45 1.47
N LYS A 30 0.19 18.37 2.04
CA LYS A 30 1.33 19.21 1.64
C LYS A 30 1.73 18.97 0.19
N VAL A 31 1.86 17.70 -0.21
CA VAL A 31 2.17 17.31 -1.60
C VAL A 31 1.10 17.77 -2.58
N GLN A 32 -0.18 17.60 -2.24
CA GLN A 32 -1.30 18.08 -3.05
C GLN A 32 -1.33 19.62 -3.16
N THR A 33 -1.06 20.33 -2.07
CA THR A 33 -0.99 21.81 -2.04
C THR A 33 0.16 22.32 -2.90
N ALA A 34 1.31 21.63 -2.86
CA ALA A 34 2.47 21.89 -3.69
C ALA A 34 2.27 21.47 -5.17
N LYS A 35 1.15 20.82 -5.49
CA LYS A 35 0.78 20.34 -6.84
C LYS A 35 1.84 19.42 -7.46
N LEU A 36 2.56 18.67 -6.62
CA LEU A 36 3.58 17.74 -7.09
C LEU A 36 2.90 16.47 -7.59
N THR A 37 3.25 16.05 -8.80
CA THR A 37 2.59 14.90 -9.46
C THR A 37 3.58 13.79 -9.79
N LYS A 38 4.85 14.14 -10.05
CA LYS A 38 5.87 13.15 -10.40
C LYS A 38 6.53 12.60 -9.15
N HIS A 39 6.80 11.29 -9.15
CA HIS A 39 7.56 10.61 -8.08
C HIS A 39 8.81 11.37 -7.65
N LYS A 40 9.60 11.80 -8.65
CA LYS A 40 10.88 12.47 -8.44
C LYS A 40 10.69 13.78 -7.67
N GLU A 41 9.71 14.58 -8.08
CA GLU A 41 9.41 15.88 -7.48
C GLU A 41 8.96 15.69 -6.01
N ILE A 42 8.12 14.69 -5.75
CA ILE A 42 7.64 14.35 -4.40
C ILE A 42 8.79 13.83 -3.52
N ARG A 43 9.66 12.98 -4.04
CA ARG A 43 10.83 12.48 -3.31
C ARG A 43 11.80 13.61 -2.98
N ASP A 44 12.08 14.47 -3.94
CA ASP A 44 13.01 15.59 -3.74
C ASP A 44 12.43 16.56 -2.69
N PHE A 45 11.11 16.81 -2.72
CA PHE A 45 10.39 17.53 -1.66
C PHE A 45 10.59 16.92 -0.26
N PHE A 46 10.44 15.61 -0.11
CA PHE A 46 10.67 14.93 1.18
C PHE A 46 12.12 14.98 1.65
N LYS A 47 13.07 14.94 0.72
CA LYS A 47 14.50 15.07 1.03
C LYS A 47 14.81 16.48 1.56
N ASP A 48 14.21 17.50 0.95
CA ASP A 48 14.46 18.89 1.28
C ASP A 48 13.72 19.34 2.56
N GLU A 49 12.50 18.84 2.81
CA GLU A 49 11.66 19.39 3.89
C GLU A 49 12.02 18.89 5.30
N HIS A 50 12.65 17.73 5.47
CA HIS A 50 13.06 17.22 6.80
C HIS A 50 14.39 16.44 6.81
N GLY A 51 15.23 16.59 5.79
CA GLY A 51 16.51 15.90 5.71
C GLY A 51 16.36 14.38 5.68
N LEU A 52 15.22 13.86 5.19
CA LEU A 52 14.98 12.43 5.08
C LEU A 52 16.07 11.79 4.20
N SER A 53 16.58 10.64 4.64
CA SER A 53 17.51 9.86 3.83
C SER A 53 16.84 9.47 2.52
N TYR A 54 17.64 9.18 1.48
CA TYR A 54 17.10 8.80 0.17
C TYR A 54 16.09 7.65 0.26
N GLY A 55 16.35 6.66 1.12
CA GLY A 55 15.45 5.53 1.35
C GLY A 55 14.09 5.97 1.88
N TYR A 56 14.07 6.76 2.95
CA TYR A 56 12.81 7.25 3.55
C TYR A 56 12.05 8.19 2.60
N ALA A 57 12.75 9.10 1.92
CA ALA A 57 12.14 10.01 0.95
C ALA A 57 11.51 9.23 -0.22
N ASN A 58 12.17 8.17 -0.70
CA ASN A 58 11.62 7.33 -1.76
C ASN A 58 10.38 6.56 -1.30
N THR A 59 10.41 5.99 -0.09
CA THR A 59 9.26 5.28 0.48
C THR A 59 8.08 6.24 0.67
N MET A 60 8.29 7.44 1.24
CA MET A 60 7.24 8.46 1.38
C MET A 60 6.65 8.88 0.04
N ALA A 61 7.46 9.05 -1.00
CA ALA A 61 6.99 9.43 -2.32
C ALA A 61 6.12 8.34 -2.97
N HIS A 62 6.39 7.06 -2.71
CA HIS A 62 5.49 5.98 -3.12
C HIS A 62 4.20 6.01 -2.30
N MET A 63 4.28 6.10 -0.97
CA MET A 63 3.11 6.04 -0.09
C MET A 63 2.14 7.19 -0.33
N VAL A 64 2.64 8.42 -0.41
CA VAL A 64 1.77 9.57 -0.67
C VAL A 64 1.11 9.47 -2.04
N ARG A 65 1.80 8.96 -3.06
CA ARG A 65 1.17 8.73 -4.36
C ARG A 65 0.17 7.59 -4.31
N ASP A 66 0.46 6.49 -3.64
CA ASP A 66 -0.48 5.39 -3.45
C ASP A 66 -1.77 5.90 -2.79
N VAL A 67 -1.67 6.77 -1.78
CA VAL A 67 -2.85 7.42 -1.15
C VAL A 67 -3.57 8.37 -2.12
N ILE A 68 -2.84 9.22 -2.86
CA ILE A 68 -3.44 10.17 -3.82
C ILE A 68 -4.13 9.44 -4.99
N GLU A 69 -3.51 8.39 -5.50
CA GLU A 69 -4.02 7.57 -6.60
C GLU A 69 -5.10 6.58 -6.13
N GLY A 70 -5.33 6.48 -4.82
CA GLY A 70 -6.30 5.57 -4.22
C GLY A 70 -5.94 4.10 -4.43
N VAL A 71 -4.64 3.78 -4.42
CA VAL A 71 -4.14 2.40 -4.40
C VAL A 71 -4.57 1.79 -3.08
N LYS A 72 -5.46 0.80 -3.18
CA LYS A 72 -6.05 0.12 -2.03
C LYS A 72 -5.18 -1.06 -1.59
N SER A 73 -5.23 -1.36 -0.29
CA SER A 73 -4.57 -2.56 0.25
C SER A 73 -5.16 -3.82 -0.37
N GLU A 74 -4.41 -4.91 -0.34
CA GLU A 74 -4.85 -6.20 -0.87
C GLU A 74 -6.14 -6.66 -0.18
N ASP A 75 -6.22 -6.49 1.14
CA ASP A 75 -7.41 -6.80 1.93
C ASP A 75 -8.61 -5.94 1.51
N THR A 76 -8.40 -4.63 1.34
CA THR A 76 -9.48 -3.72 0.89
C THR A 76 -9.96 -4.10 -0.51
N LEU A 77 -9.05 -4.51 -1.41
CA LEU A 77 -9.41 -4.96 -2.76
C LEU A 77 -10.28 -6.22 -2.72
N ILE A 78 -9.97 -7.17 -1.83
CA ILE A 78 -10.79 -8.37 -1.63
C ILE A 78 -12.14 -8.03 -1.00
N GLU A 79 -12.17 -7.23 0.06
CA GLU A 79 -13.40 -6.79 0.72
C GLU A 79 -14.34 -6.10 -0.27
N GLU A 80 -13.82 -5.18 -1.09
CA GLU A 80 -14.61 -4.49 -2.10
C GLU A 80 -15.06 -5.42 -3.24
N GLN A 81 -14.22 -6.36 -3.66
CA GLN A 81 -14.57 -7.31 -4.72
C GLN A 81 -15.75 -8.22 -4.33
N TYR A 82 -15.86 -8.56 -3.03
CA TYR A 82 -16.89 -9.45 -2.49
C TYR A 82 -17.95 -8.73 -1.64
N ALA A 83 -17.99 -7.39 -1.63
CA ALA A 83 -19.02 -6.64 -0.93
C ALA A 83 -20.42 -6.81 -1.56
N GLY A 84 -21.47 -6.60 -0.75
CA GLY A 84 -22.86 -6.55 -1.20
C GLY A 84 -23.39 -7.90 -1.67
N ALA A 85 -23.95 -7.96 -2.89
CA ALA A 85 -24.57 -9.17 -3.43
C ALA A 85 -23.59 -10.34 -3.66
N LYS A 86 -22.28 -10.12 -3.50
CA LYS A 86 -21.23 -11.12 -3.70
C LYS A 86 -20.63 -11.64 -2.39
N THR A 87 -21.13 -11.23 -1.23
CA THR A 87 -20.57 -11.63 0.07
C THR A 87 -20.61 -13.14 0.28
N ASP A 88 -21.63 -13.81 -0.27
CA ASP A 88 -21.75 -15.27 -0.22
C ASP A 88 -20.68 -16.01 -1.05
N LEU A 89 -19.92 -15.31 -1.91
CA LEU A 89 -18.80 -15.87 -2.66
C LEU A 89 -17.47 -15.82 -1.88
N LEU A 90 -17.39 -15.04 -0.81
CA LEU A 90 -16.18 -14.90 0.00
C LEU A 90 -15.71 -16.24 0.61
N PRO A 91 -16.60 -17.13 1.13
CA PRO A 91 -16.20 -18.46 1.58
C PRO A 91 -15.59 -19.32 0.48
N ILE A 92 -16.05 -19.18 -0.77
CA ILE A 92 -15.51 -19.91 -1.93
C ILE A 92 -14.10 -19.41 -2.25
N TYR A 93 -13.93 -18.08 -2.29
CA TYR A 93 -12.60 -17.47 -2.44
C TYR A 93 -11.61 -17.98 -1.39
N ASN A 94 -12.00 -17.95 -0.11
CA ASN A 94 -11.17 -18.43 1.00
C ASN A 94 -10.80 -19.92 0.84
N ALA A 95 -11.72 -20.75 0.35
CA ALA A 95 -11.45 -22.16 0.09
C ALA A 95 -10.42 -22.36 -1.04
N VAL A 96 -10.51 -21.56 -2.12
CA VAL A 96 -9.55 -21.59 -3.23
C VAL A 96 -8.16 -21.16 -2.75
N ILE A 97 -8.06 -20.03 -2.05
CA ILE A 97 -6.78 -19.53 -1.55
C ILE A 97 -6.11 -20.53 -0.61
N LYS A 98 -6.87 -21.14 0.31
CA LYS A 98 -6.36 -22.19 1.21
C LYS A 98 -5.88 -23.44 0.46
N ALA A 99 -6.42 -23.73 -0.72
CA ALA A 99 -5.91 -24.81 -1.56
C ALA A 99 -4.61 -24.41 -2.27
N VAL A 100 -4.54 -23.16 -2.76
CA VAL A 100 -3.38 -22.60 -3.47
C VAL A 100 -2.17 -22.46 -2.55
N GLU A 101 -2.35 -22.06 -1.29
CA GLU A 101 -1.28 -21.96 -0.28
C GLU A 101 -0.54 -23.30 -0.05
N LYS A 102 -1.15 -24.44 -0.44
CA LYS A 102 -0.52 -25.76 -0.34
C LYS A 102 0.41 -26.09 -1.50
N PHE A 103 0.38 -25.31 -2.59
CA PHE A 103 1.16 -25.62 -3.80
C PHE A 103 2.64 -25.32 -3.63
N GLY A 104 3.01 -24.38 -2.76
CA GLY A 104 4.40 -24.06 -2.45
C GLY A 104 4.57 -22.60 -2.05
N LYS A 105 5.81 -22.23 -1.72
CA LYS A 105 6.19 -20.83 -1.40
C LYS A 105 6.49 -19.99 -2.64
N ASP A 106 6.48 -20.62 -3.80
CA ASP A 106 6.67 -20.05 -5.12
C ASP A 106 5.38 -19.43 -5.69
N VAL A 107 4.23 -19.66 -5.06
CA VAL A 107 2.96 -19.05 -5.45
C VAL A 107 2.71 -17.76 -4.67
N GLU A 108 2.52 -16.66 -5.38
CA GLU A 108 2.15 -15.34 -4.90
C GLU A 108 0.68 -15.05 -5.21
N ILE A 109 -0.06 -14.66 -4.17
CA ILE A 109 -1.44 -14.17 -4.30
C ILE A 109 -1.36 -12.65 -4.42
N ALA A 110 -1.81 -12.10 -5.55
CA ALA A 110 -1.77 -10.67 -5.83
C ALA A 110 -3.17 -10.14 -6.20
N PRO A 111 -3.97 -9.69 -5.22
CA PRO A 111 -5.26 -9.07 -5.45
C PRO A 111 -5.14 -7.81 -6.31
N LYS A 112 -6.09 -7.64 -7.24
CA LYS A 112 -6.27 -6.46 -8.10
C LYS A 112 -7.71 -5.99 -7.95
N LYS A 113 -8.01 -4.83 -8.53
CA LYS A 113 -9.33 -4.19 -8.44
C LYS A 113 -10.50 -5.07 -8.93
N THR A 114 -10.27 -5.94 -9.90
CA THR A 114 -11.35 -6.71 -10.55
C THR A 114 -11.10 -8.21 -10.55
N TYR A 115 -9.92 -8.66 -10.10
CA TYR A 115 -9.53 -10.06 -10.09
C TYR A 115 -8.39 -10.31 -9.09
N VAL A 116 -8.15 -11.57 -8.77
CA VAL A 116 -6.99 -11.99 -7.96
C VAL A 116 -6.04 -12.78 -8.84
N SER A 117 -4.81 -12.29 -8.99
CA SER A 117 -3.76 -13.01 -9.73
C SER A 117 -3.12 -14.04 -8.82
N LEU A 118 -2.93 -15.26 -9.32
CA LEU A 118 -2.09 -16.27 -8.70
C LEU A 118 -0.89 -16.47 -9.64
N ARG A 119 0.32 -16.21 -9.17
CA ARG A 119 1.54 -16.23 -10.00
C ARG A 119 2.72 -16.86 -9.32
#